data_AF-A0A1G2V9Q4-F1
#
_entry.id   AF-A0A1G2V9Q4-F1
#
_cell.length_a   1.000
_cell.length_b   1.000
_cell.length_c   1.000
_cell.angle_alpha   90.00
_cell.angle_beta   90.00
_cell.angle_gamma   90.00
#
_symmetry.space_group_name_H-M   'P 1'
#
loop_
_entity.id
_entity.type
_entity.pdbx_description
1 polymer ?
#
loop_
_entity_poly.entity_id
_entity_poly.type
_entity_poly.pdbx_seq_one_letter_code
_entity_poly.pdbx_strand_id
1 'polypeptide(L)'
;MKNMKSMMVPMLILMILVVASLVFVSQGISMHQQVSVEETKFHALQQDYFIMSKVEREAAVTGSQLNQKLVQIQNYPSELLRLKLVGVGKILTGIFVSLLTIVFLLFMMPIRLAKLMKENKS
;
A
#
# COMPACT_ATOMS: atom_id res chain seq x y z
N MET A 1 -13.86 -5.03 -39.03
CA MET A 1 -13.85 -5.87 -37.79
C MET A 1 -12.46 -6.33 -37.32
N LYS A 2 -11.51 -6.73 -38.19
CA LYS A 2 -10.17 -7.25 -37.78
C LYS A 2 -9.33 -6.23 -36.97
N ASN A 3 -9.41 -4.94 -37.32
CA ASN A 3 -8.73 -3.84 -36.62
C ASN A 3 -9.30 -3.52 -35.22
N MET A 4 -10.59 -3.78 -34.97
CA MET A 4 -11.24 -3.47 -33.69
C MET A 4 -10.82 -4.47 -32.60
N LYS A 5 -10.66 -5.75 -32.96
CA LYS A 5 -10.11 -6.77 -32.06
C LYS A 5 -8.64 -6.52 -31.68
N SER A 6 -7.83 -5.94 -32.56
CA SER A 6 -6.40 -5.71 -32.28
C SER A 6 -6.14 -4.53 -31.33
N MET A 7 -7.07 -3.58 -31.21
CA MET A 7 -6.96 -2.43 -30.30
C MET A 7 -7.65 -2.66 -28.95
N MET A 8 -8.53 -3.67 -28.88
CA MET A 8 -9.25 -4.04 -27.65
C MET A 8 -8.31 -4.61 -26.59
N VAL A 9 -7.36 -5.45 -26.98
CA VAL A 9 -6.40 -6.10 -26.05
C VAL A 9 -5.48 -5.08 -25.36
N PRO A 10 -4.81 -4.15 -26.07
CA PRO A 10 -4.00 -3.12 -25.40
C PRO A 10 -4.80 -2.19 -24.48
N MET A 11 -6.04 -1.81 -24.85
CA MET A 11 -6.90 -1.00 -23.98
C MET A 11 -7.28 -1.74 -22.70
N LEU A 12 -7.58 -3.05 -22.80
CA LEU A 12 -7.95 -3.87 -21.65
C LEU A 12 -6.75 -4.02 -20.70
N ILE A 13 -5.55 -4.22 -21.24
CA ILE A 13 -4.31 -4.23 -20.44
C ILE A 13 -4.11 -2.89 -19.71
N LEU A 14 -4.26 -1.76 -20.42
CA LEU A 14 -4.16 -0.44 -19.80
C LEU A 14 -5.19 -0.24 -18.68
N MET A 15 -6.45 -0.65 -18.91
CA MET A 15 -7.49 -0.57 -17.90
C MET A 15 -7.13 -1.40 -16.65
N ILE A 16 -6.62 -2.62 -16.83
CA ILE A 16 -6.16 -3.46 -15.72
C ILE A 16 -5.02 -2.78 -14.95
N LEU A 17 -4.05 -2.19 -15.65
CA LEU A 17 -2.92 -1.50 -15.01
C LEU A 17 -3.37 -0.28 -14.19
N VAL A 18 -4.33 0.51 -14.70
CA VAL A 18 -4.91 1.64 -13.96
C VAL A 18 -5.66 1.14 -12.72
N VAL A 19 -6.49 0.10 -12.85
CA VAL A 19 -7.22 -0.45 -11.70
C VAL A 19 -6.24 -0.99 -10.67
N ALA A 20 -5.24 -1.75 -11.09
CA ALA A 20 -4.21 -2.27 -10.20
C ALA A 20 -3.47 -1.14 -9.47
N SER A 21 -3.09 -0.07 -10.17
CA SER A 21 -2.38 1.06 -9.58
C SER A 21 -3.22 1.77 -8.50
N LEU A 22 -4.51 1.99 -8.78
CA LEU A 22 -5.45 2.56 -7.81
C LEU A 22 -5.62 1.67 -6.58
N VAL A 23 -5.70 0.35 -6.77
CA VAL A 23 -5.79 -0.62 -5.66
C VAL A 23 -4.56 -0.53 -4.76
N PHE A 24 -3.35 -0.49 -5.34
CA PHE A 24 -2.12 -0.35 -4.57
C PHE A 24 -2.06 0.96 -3.77
N VAL A 25 -2.41 2.09 -4.40
CA VAL A 25 -2.48 3.39 -3.71
C VAL A 25 -3.51 3.37 -2.58
N SER A 26 -4.72 2.86 -2.85
CA SER A 26 -5.80 2.79 -1.87
C SER A 26 -5.41 1.92 -0.67
N GLN A 27 -4.82 0.74 -0.90
CA GLN A 27 -4.32 -0.10 0.17
C GLN A 27 -3.23 0.59 1.00
N GLY A 28 -2.30 1.27 0.34
CA GLY A 28 -1.22 1.99 1.02
C GLY A 28 -1.74 3.15 1.89
N ILE A 29 -2.71 3.92 1.39
CA ILE A 29 -3.39 4.98 2.15
C ILE A 29 -4.12 4.41 3.37
N SER A 30 -4.88 3.33 3.18
CA SER A 30 -5.60 2.67 4.28
C SER A 30 -4.66 2.18 5.37
N MET A 31 -3.52 1.58 5.01
CA MET A 31 -2.50 1.16 5.97
C MET A 31 -1.92 2.37 6.73
N HIS A 32 -1.69 3.49 6.06
CA HIS A 32 -1.16 4.70 6.70
C HIS A 32 -2.17 5.37 7.63
N GLN A 33 -3.48 5.29 7.34
CA GLN A 33 -4.53 5.78 8.23
C GLN A 33 -4.62 4.95 9.53
N GLN A 34 -4.35 3.64 9.45
CA GLN A 34 -4.34 2.76 10.62
C GLN A 34 -3.20 3.09 11.60
N VAL A 35 -2.09 3.65 11.11
CA VAL A 35 -0.92 4.00 11.96
C VAL A 35 -1.32 4.90 13.12
N SER A 36 -2.10 5.96 12.90
CA SER A 36 -2.49 6.89 13.97
C SER A 36 -3.35 6.22 15.05
N VAL A 37 -4.20 5.28 14.65
CA VAL A 37 -5.04 4.50 15.57
C VAL A 37 -4.18 3.53 16.39
N GLU A 38 -3.27 2.82 15.72
CA GLU A 38 -2.38 1.84 16.35
C GLU A 38 -1.32 2.50 17.25
N GLU A 39 -0.82 3.70 16.89
CA GLU A 39 0.06 4.49 17.75
C GLU A 39 -0.66 4.92 19.04
N THR A 40 -1.91 5.37 18.94
CA THR A 40 -2.70 5.74 20.12
C THR A 40 -2.87 4.55 21.07
N LYS A 41 -3.18 3.35 20.53
CA LYS A 41 -3.27 2.11 21.32
C LYS A 41 -1.93 1.74 21.95
N PHE A 42 -0.84 1.87 21.21
CA PHE A 42 0.50 1.60 21.71
C PHE A 42 0.88 2.52 22.86
N HIS A 43 0.57 3.82 22.77
CA HIS A 43 0.80 4.77 23.85
C HIS A 43 -0.03 4.44 25.10
N ALA A 44 -1.30 4.07 24.93
CA ALA A 44 -2.15 3.64 26.05
C ALA A 44 -1.61 2.39 26.73
N LEU A 45 -1.16 1.37 25.97
CA LEU A 45 -0.53 0.16 26.50
C LEU A 45 0.75 0.46 27.27
N GLN A 46 1.60 1.35 26.73
CA GLN A 46 2.80 1.78 27.44
C GLN A 46 2.45 2.52 28.72
N GLN A 47 1.50 3.45 28.69
CA GLN A 47 1.13 4.20 29.89
C GLN A 47 0.60 3.27 30.98
N ASP A 48 -0.29 2.34 30.64
CA ASP A 48 -0.85 1.34 31.57
C ASP A 48 0.23 0.41 32.14
N TYR A 49 1.24 0.04 31.34
CA TYR A 49 2.34 -0.78 31.83
C TYR A 49 3.32 0.01 32.70
N PHE A 50 3.78 1.17 32.22
CA PHE A 50 4.86 1.94 32.85
C PHE A 50 4.41 2.85 34.00
N ILE A 51 3.09 2.98 34.26
CA ILE A 51 2.59 3.64 35.47
C ILE A 51 2.94 2.86 36.76
N MET A 52 3.10 1.54 36.64
CA MET A 52 3.55 0.67 37.75
C MET A 52 5.03 0.85 38.04
N SER A 53 5.40 0.69 39.31
CA SER A 53 6.81 0.77 39.72
C SER A 53 7.64 -0.30 39.01
N LYS A 54 8.91 0.00 38.72
CA LYS A 54 9.81 -0.96 38.08
C LYS A 54 9.92 -2.27 38.87
N VAL A 55 9.95 -2.17 40.21
CA VAL A 55 10.06 -3.31 41.12
C VAL A 55 8.86 -4.25 40.98
N GLU A 56 7.64 -3.72 40.94
CA GLU A 56 6.42 -4.53 40.75
C GLU A 56 6.38 -5.20 39.36
N ARG A 57 6.93 -4.55 38.34
CA ARG A 57 6.99 -5.10 36.97
C ARG A 57 7.98 -6.23 36.82
N GLU A 58 9.14 -6.10 37.45
CA GLU A 58 10.21 -7.12 37.38
C GLU A 58 9.95 -8.28 38.34
N ALA A 59 9.20 -8.07 39.42
CA ALA A 59 8.78 -9.13 40.34
C ALA A 59 7.62 -9.98 39.80
N ALA A 60 7.04 -9.64 38.64
CA ALA A 60 5.91 -10.36 38.08
C ALA A 60 6.29 -11.78 37.63
N VAL A 61 5.45 -12.75 38.00
CA VAL A 61 5.65 -14.16 37.67
C VAL A 61 5.68 -14.35 36.16
N THR A 62 6.55 -15.25 35.69
CA THR A 62 6.62 -15.65 34.28
C THR A 62 5.25 -16.13 33.77
N GLY A 63 4.85 -15.66 32.59
CA GLY A 63 3.55 -15.99 32.00
C GLY A 63 2.35 -15.24 32.60
N SER A 64 2.56 -14.38 33.60
CA SER A 64 1.52 -13.48 34.11
C SER A 64 1.03 -12.52 33.04
N GLN A 65 -0.17 -11.95 33.24
CA GLN A 65 -0.74 -10.94 32.35
C GLN A 65 0.21 -9.74 32.15
N LEU A 66 0.96 -9.37 33.19
CA LEU A 66 1.92 -8.26 33.11
C LEU A 66 3.11 -8.62 32.20
N ASN A 67 3.64 -9.84 32.30
CA ASN A 67 4.69 -10.32 31.41
C ASN A 67 4.19 -10.41 29.95
N GLN A 68 2.95 -10.84 29.73
CA GLN A 68 2.34 -10.85 28.40
C GLN A 68 2.18 -9.44 27.81
N LYS A 69 1.79 -8.44 28.62
CA LYS A 69 1.74 -7.03 28.19
C LYS A 69 3.13 -6.51 27.77
N LEU A 70 4.19 -6.89 28.49
CA LEU A 70 5.56 -6.52 28.11
C LEU A 70 5.93 -7.06 26.72
N VAL A 71 5.64 -8.33 26.45
CA VAL A 71 5.88 -8.94 25.14
C VAL A 71 5.08 -8.24 24.04
N GLN A 72 3.82 -7.89 24.31
CA GLN A 72 3.01 -7.11 23.36
C GLN A 72 3.63 -5.74 23.07
N ILE A 73 4.07 -5.01 24.09
CA ILE A 73 4.75 -3.70 23.94
C ILE A 73 6.04 -3.84 23.14
N GLN A 74 6.81 -4.90 23.35
CA GLN A 74 8.06 -5.14 22.62
C GLN A 74 7.83 -5.47 21.15
N ASN A 75 6.75 -6.19 20.83
CA ASN A 75 6.44 -6.58 19.45
C ASN A 75 5.70 -5.47 18.67
N TYR A 76 4.95 -4.60 19.34
CA TYR A 76 4.12 -3.55 18.72
C TYR A 76 4.86 -2.62 17.73
N PRO A 77 6.10 -2.16 18.02
CA PRO A 77 6.86 -1.32 17.09
C PRO A 77 7.09 -1.99 15.74
N SER A 78 7.30 -3.30 15.70
CA SER A 78 7.51 -4.03 14.45
C SER A 78 6.26 -4.02 13.56
N GLU A 79 5.08 -4.10 14.16
CA GLU A 79 3.79 -4.00 13.46
C GLU A 79 3.51 -2.56 12.98
N LEU A 80 3.83 -1.55 13.80
CA LEU A 80 3.73 -0.15 13.39
C LEU A 80 4.69 0.17 12.23
N LEU A 81 5.91 -0.35 12.27
CA LEU A 81 6.86 -0.22 11.17
C LEU A 81 6.36 -0.92 9.91
N ARG A 82 5.72 -2.10 10.03
CA ARG A 82 5.10 -2.78 8.90
C ARG A 82 4.02 -1.90 8.28
N LEU A 83 3.10 -1.35 9.08
CA LEU A 83 2.04 -0.47 8.58
C LEU A 83 2.60 0.76 7.86
N LYS A 84 3.64 1.40 8.42
CA LYS A 84 4.31 2.56 7.80
C LYS A 84 5.07 2.20 6.53
N LEU A 85 6.04 1.28 6.62
CA LEU A 85 6.96 0.97 5.51
C LEU A 85 6.26 0.23 4.37
N VAL A 86 5.44 -0.78 4.69
CA VAL A 86 4.69 -1.50 3.66
C VAL A 86 3.60 -0.61 3.09
N GLY A 87 2.96 0.24 3.90
CA GLY A 87 1.99 1.23 3.45
C GLY A 87 2.60 2.19 2.41
N VAL A 88 3.74 2.80 2.74
CA VAL A 88 4.50 3.66 1.81
C VAL A 88 4.94 2.87 0.57
N GLY A 89 5.44 1.65 0.74
CA GLY A 89 5.84 0.78 -0.38
C GLY A 89 4.70 0.50 -1.37
N LYS A 90 3.47 0.27 -0.87
CA LYS A 90 2.29 0.09 -1.72
C LYS A 90 1.91 1.37 -2.47
N ILE A 91 1.97 2.53 -1.81
CA ILE A 91 1.74 3.84 -2.48
C ILE A 91 2.75 4.03 -3.61
N LEU A 92 4.04 3.83 -3.34
CA LEU A 92 5.10 3.98 -4.33
C LEU A 92 4.93 3.01 -5.50
N THR A 93 4.53 1.77 -5.23
CA THR A 93 4.25 0.77 -6.28
C THR A 93 3.07 1.19 -7.15
N GLY A 94 1.99 1.70 -6.55
CA GLY A 94 0.84 2.23 -7.29
C GLY A 94 1.21 3.44 -8.16
N ILE A 95 2.02 4.36 -7.65
CA ILE A 95 2.53 5.49 -8.43
C ILE A 95 3.39 5.00 -9.60
N PHE A 96 4.32 4.07 -9.34
CA PHE A 96 5.18 3.51 -10.38
C PHE A 96 4.40 2.84 -11.51
N VAL A 97 3.40 2.00 -11.19
CA VAL A 97 2.53 1.37 -12.19
C VAL A 97 1.72 2.41 -12.97
N SER A 98 1.25 3.47 -12.30
CA SER A 98 0.54 4.57 -12.95
C SER A 98 1.45 5.29 -13.97
N LEU A 99 2.69 5.58 -13.60
CA LEU A 99 3.68 6.20 -14.50
C LEU A 99 3.99 5.30 -15.70
N LEU A 100 4.20 4.00 -15.49
CA LEU A 100 4.40 3.04 -16.59
C LEU A 100 3.21 3.00 -17.56
N THR A 101 1.98 3.07 -17.01
CA THR A 101 0.76 3.10 -17.81
C THR A 101 0.69 4.35 -18.69
N ILE A 102 1.07 5.51 -18.14
CA ILE A 102 1.14 6.77 -18.89
C ILE A 102 2.19 6.67 -20.00
N VAL A 103 3.38 6.15 -19.70
CA VAL A 103 4.43 5.94 -20.71
C VAL A 103 3.91 5.06 -21.85
N PHE A 104 3.25 3.94 -21.53
CA PHE A 104 2.69 3.03 -22.55
C PHE A 104 1.61 3.71 -23.41
N LEU A 105 0.75 4.53 -22.80
CA LEU A 105 -0.24 5.34 -23.52
C LEU A 105 0.42 6.30 -24.51
N LEU A 106 1.47 7.01 -24.08
CA LEU A 106 2.20 7.96 -24.93
C LEU A 106 2.85 7.26 -26.11
N PHE A 107 3.42 6.06 -25.92
CA PHE A 107 3.99 5.26 -27.02
C PHE A 107 2.93 4.77 -28.02
N MET A 108 1.71 4.50 -27.56
CA MET A 108 0.62 4.03 -28.43
C MET A 108 -0.02 5.14 -29.29
N MET A 109 0.02 6.40 -28.85
CA MET A 109 -0.62 7.51 -29.56
C MET A 109 -0.08 7.74 -30.98
N PRO A 110 1.26 7.79 -31.23
CA PRO A 110 1.80 7.96 -32.58
C PRO A 110 1.36 6.87 -33.55
N ILE A 111 1.30 5.62 -33.09
CA ILE A 111 0.89 4.47 -33.91
C ILE A 111 -0.58 4.60 -34.31
N ARG A 112 -1.44 5.02 -33.36
CA ARG A 112 -2.86 5.28 -33.66
C ARG A 112 -3.04 6.40 -34.68
N LEU A 113 -2.33 7.51 -34.49
CA LEU A 113 -2.37 8.66 -35.41
C LEU A 113 -1.91 8.27 -36.81
N ALA A 114 -0.77 7.57 -36.93
CA ALA A 114 -0.26 7.11 -38.22
C ALA A 114 -1.23 6.17 -38.95
N LYS A 115 -1.92 5.29 -38.21
CA LYS A 115 -2.95 4.41 -38.78
C LYS A 115 -4.15 5.19 -39.31
N LEU A 116 -4.67 6.14 -38.55
CA LEU A 116 -5.78 7.00 -38.96
C LEU A 116 -5.43 7.84 -40.20
N MET A 117 -4.21 8.40 -40.26
CA MET A 117 -3.74 9.15 -41.43
C MET A 117 -3.63 8.27 -42.70
N LYS A 118 -3.27 6.99 -42.55
CA LYS A 118 -3.19 6.05 -43.66
C LYS A 118 -4.57 5.62 -44.16
N GLU A 119 -5.53 5.47 -43.25
CA GLU A 119 -6.93 5.16 -43.59
C GLU A 119 -7.62 6.35 -44.29
N ASN A 120 -7.36 7.60 -43.90
CA ASN A 120 -7.93 8.81 -44.54
C ASN A 120 -7.31 9.18 -45.91
N LYS A 121 -6.19 8.56 -46.30
CA LYS A 121 -5.53 8.79 -47.61
C LYS A 121 -5.94 7.78 -48.68
N SER A 122 -6.79 6.81 -48.36
CA SER A 122 -7.34 5.80 -49.26
C SER A 122 -8.83 6.02 -49.46
#